data_AF-A0A7S1AWJ8-F1
#
_entry.id   AF-A0A7S1AWJ8-F1
#
_cell.length_a   1.000
_cell.length_b   1.000
_cell.length_c   1.000
_cell.angle_alpha   90.00
_cell.angle_beta   90.00
_cell.angle_gamma   90.00
#
_symmetry.space_group_name_H-M   'P 1'
#
loop_
_entity.id
_entity.type
_entity.pdbx_description
1 polymer ?
#
loop_
_entity_poly.entity_id
_entity_poly.type
_entity_poly.pdbx_seq_one_letter_code
_entity_poly.pdbx_strand_id
1 'polypeptide(L)'
;RAFSSVARYTRIEAVEKLDRFHGEVLGANWADYLYLVYNVPFWEAEYESLTLAIQPYLHEGEVGEKFKTTQEMMDVLYKCEDVRDHVNELCELATRASGFMGTGWQAMEKVENVDEVSKHCMEAYDSLLTTHPAFKPKIEQTVGHGLAILRSKH
;
A
#
# COMPACT_ATOMS: atom_id res chain seq x y z
N ARG A 1 -41.58 12.13 -2.58
CA ARG A 1 -40.93 12.42 -1.27
C ARG A 1 -39.47 12.70 -1.54
N ALA A 2 -39.02 13.93 -1.39
CA ALA A 2 -37.62 14.29 -1.57
C ALA A 2 -36.85 13.87 -0.31
N PHE A 3 -36.01 12.84 -0.42
CA PHE A 3 -34.99 12.56 0.60
C PHE A 3 -33.85 13.55 0.36
N SER A 4 -34.02 14.77 0.88
CA SER A 4 -32.92 15.72 1.00
C SER A 4 -32.07 15.28 2.19
N SER A 5 -31.07 14.40 1.96
CA SER A 5 -29.95 14.31 2.90
C SER A 5 -29.22 15.64 2.82
N VAL A 6 -29.35 16.46 3.87
CA VAL A 6 -28.51 17.64 4.00
C VAL A 6 -27.07 17.12 4.08
N ALA A 7 -26.24 17.49 3.11
CA ALA A 7 -24.82 17.10 3.11
C ALA A 7 -24.21 17.55 4.45
N ARG A 8 -23.62 16.61 5.19
CA ARG A 8 -23.02 16.86 6.51
C ARG A 8 -21.83 17.84 6.43
N TYR A 9 -21.21 17.91 5.26
CA TYR A 9 -20.10 18.78 4.94
C TYR A 9 -20.47 19.64 3.75
N THR A 10 -19.94 20.87 3.70
CA THR A 10 -19.94 21.65 2.47
C THR A 10 -18.96 21.06 1.45
N ARG A 11 -19.13 21.41 0.18
CA ARG A 11 -18.21 21.00 -0.90
C ARG A 11 -16.76 21.37 -0.59
N ILE A 12 -16.54 22.60 -0.12
CA ILE A 12 -15.20 23.10 0.21
C ILE A 12 -14.57 22.25 1.31
N GLU A 13 -15.29 22.03 2.41
CA GLU A 13 -14.79 21.20 3.52
C GLU A 13 -14.51 19.76 3.10
N ALA A 14 -15.36 19.16 2.25
CA ALA A 14 -15.17 17.79 1.77
C ALA A 14 -13.90 17.67 0.89
N VAL A 15 -13.69 18.63 -0.02
CA VAL A 15 -12.51 18.66 -0.89
C VAL A 15 -11.23 18.97 -0.09
N GLU A 16 -11.27 19.89 0.85
CA GLU A 16 -10.11 20.20 1.71
C GLU A 16 -9.69 19.01 2.57
N LYS A 17 -10.66 18.22 3.05
CA LYS A 17 -10.35 16.99 3.78
C LYS A 17 -9.77 15.91 2.86
N LEU A 18 -10.32 15.77 1.66
CA LEU A 18 -9.79 14.85 0.65
C LEU A 18 -8.33 15.16 0.29
N ASP A 19 -8.03 16.44 0.04
CA ASP A 19 -6.67 16.88 -0.31
C ASP A 19 -5.69 16.66 0.86
N ARG A 20 -6.15 16.89 2.10
CA ARG A 20 -5.35 16.62 3.31
C ARG A 20 -5.04 15.14 3.47
N PHE A 21 -6.07 14.30 3.37
CA PHE A 21 -5.92 12.85 3.47
C PHE A 21 -4.98 12.31 2.39
N HIS A 22 -5.18 12.75 1.14
CA HIS A 22 -4.28 12.40 0.04
C HIS A 22 -2.83 12.80 0.33
N GLY A 23 -2.62 14.03 0.80
CA GLY A 23 -1.29 14.53 1.15
C GLY A 23 -0.65 13.78 2.33
N GLU A 24 -1.43 13.37 3.32
CA GLU A 24 -0.96 12.62 4.48
C GLU A 24 -0.49 11.21 4.08
N VAL A 25 -1.37 10.44 3.42
CA VAL A 25 -1.06 9.08 2.99
C VAL A 25 0.09 9.09 1.97
N LEU A 26 0.05 9.96 0.97
CA LEU A 26 1.13 10.07 -0.01
C LEU A 26 2.43 10.63 0.61
N GLY A 27 2.34 11.44 1.66
CA GLY A 27 3.51 11.96 2.38
C GLY A 27 4.22 10.91 3.23
N ALA A 28 3.50 9.88 3.68
CA ALA A 28 4.02 8.83 4.55
C ALA A 28 5.15 8.01 3.91
N ASN A 29 6.07 7.50 4.74
CA ASN A 29 7.06 6.54 4.28
C ASN A 29 6.43 5.15 4.18
N TRP A 30 6.09 4.71 2.97
CA TRP A 30 5.44 3.41 2.79
C TRP A 30 6.40 2.22 2.99
N ALA A 31 7.72 2.45 3.12
CA ALA A 31 8.67 1.38 3.46
C ALA A 31 8.70 1.06 4.96
N ASP A 32 8.15 1.94 5.80
CA ASP A 32 8.15 1.79 7.26
C ASP A 32 6.94 0.96 7.68
N TYR A 33 7.14 -0.35 7.77
CA TYR A 33 6.11 -1.31 8.16
C TYR A 33 5.47 -0.97 9.51
N LEU A 34 6.26 -0.57 10.51
CA LEU A 34 5.72 -0.26 11.84
C LEU A 34 4.83 0.98 11.79
N TYR A 35 5.24 2.00 11.04
CA TYR A 35 4.43 3.18 10.81
C TYR A 35 3.12 2.84 10.10
N LEU A 36 3.14 2.01 9.05
CA LEU A 36 1.94 1.60 8.34
C LEU A 36 0.97 0.81 9.23
N VAL A 37 1.46 -0.19 9.96
CA VAL A 37 0.63 -0.99 10.89
C VAL A 37 -0.12 -0.11 11.90
N TYR A 38 0.49 0.97 12.37
CA TYR A 38 -0.17 1.89 13.30
C TYR A 38 -1.13 2.87 12.63
N ASN A 39 -0.88 3.30 11.40
CA ASN A 39 -1.64 4.40 10.78
C ASN A 39 -2.72 3.94 9.79
N VAL A 40 -2.50 2.85 9.05
CA VAL A 40 -3.44 2.36 8.04
C VAL A 40 -4.86 2.17 8.61
N PRO A 41 -5.09 1.56 9.79
CA PRO A 41 -6.45 1.42 10.32
C PRO A 41 -7.17 2.75 10.55
N PHE A 42 -6.43 3.82 10.89
CA PHE A 42 -7.02 5.16 11.04
C PHE A 42 -7.32 5.79 9.68
N TRP A 43 -6.42 5.61 8.70
CA TRP A 43 -6.64 6.07 7.34
C TRP A 43 -7.83 5.37 6.67
N GLU A 44 -8.05 4.09 6.94
CA GLU A 44 -9.21 3.35 6.44
C GLU A 44 -10.53 3.93 6.96
N ALA A 45 -10.60 4.18 8.27
CA ALA A 45 -11.77 4.80 8.88
C ALA A 45 -12.01 6.22 8.36
N GLU A 46 -10.94 6.99 8.13
CA GLU A 46 -11.03 8.31 7.52
C GLU A 46 -11.47 8.24 6.06
N TYR A 47 -10.92 7.31 5.28
CA TYR A 47 -11.26 7.10 3.87
C TYR A 47 -12.73 6.71 3.68
N GLU A 48 -13.27 5.85 4.55
CA GLU A 48 -14.70 5.51 4.56
C GLU A 48 -15.56 6.76 4.84
N SER A 49 -15.21 7.51 5.88
CA SER A 49 -15.88 8.77 6.24
C SER A 49 -15.82 9.81 5.12
N LEU A 50 -14.68 9.93 4.44
CA LEU A 50 -14.45 10.81 3.29
C LEU A 50 -15.27 10.39 2.07
N THR A 51 -15.35 9.09 1.80
CA THR A 51 -16.16 8.55 0.70
C THR A 51 -17.62 8.96 0.85
N LEU A 52 -18.17 8.89 2.07
CA LEU A 52 -19.52 9.36 2.37
C LEU A 52 -19.65 10.89 2.24
N ALA A 53 -18.62 11.64 2.65
CA ALA A 53 -18.62 13.10 2.58
C ALA A 53 -18.54 13.63 1.15
N ILE A 54 -17.82 12.95 0.26
CA ILE A 54 -17.58 13.39 -1.12
C ILE A 54 -18.68 12.94 -2.09
N GLN A 55 -19.43 11.88 -1.74
CA GLN A 55 -20.47 11.28 -2.58
C GLN A 55 -21.43 12.28 -3.23
N PRO A 56 -21.94 13.33 -2.54
CA PRO A 56 -22.84 14.31 -3.15
C PRO A 56 -22.21 15.12 -4.29
N TYR A 57 -20.88 15.24 -4.32
CA TYR A 57 -20.12 16.12 -5.20
C TYR A 57 -19.44 15.39 -6.36
N LEU A 58 -19.54 14.05 -6.44
CA LEU A 58 -18.88 13.24 -7.48
C LEU A 58 -19.34 13.54 -8.91
N HIS A 59 -20.50 14.17 -9.07
CA HIS A 59 -20.99 14.62 -10.38
C HIS A 59 -20.17 15.81 -10.94
N GLU A 60 -19.41 16.51 -10.09
CA GLU A 60 -18.48 17.55 -10.50
C GLU A 60 -17.17 16.91 -10.96
N GLY A 61 -16.79 17.12 -12.22
CA GLY A 61 -15.62 16.44 -12.81
C GLY A 61 -14.31 16.64 -12.03
N GLU A 62 -14.06 17.85 -11.53
CA GLU A 62 -12.85 18.14 -10.74
C GLU A 62 -12.80 17.32 -9.43
N VAL A 63 -13.92 17.24 -8.73
CA VAL A 63 -14.02 16.51 -7.46
C VAL A 63 -13.95 15.00 -7.70
N GLY A 64 -14.61 14.53 -8.76
CA GLY A 64 -14.57 13.13 -9.18
C GLY A 64 -13.15 12.65 -9.51
N GLU A 65 -12.37 13.43 -10.27
CA GLU A 65 -10.99 13.08 -10.61
C GLU A 65 -10.06 13.08 -9.38
N LYS A 66 -10.19 14.06 -8.48
CA LYS A 66 -9.45 14.08 -7.20
C LYS A 66 -9.77 12.86 -6.35
N PHE A 67 -11.05 12.51 -6.24
CA PHE A 67 -11.46 11.35 -5.48
C PHE A 67 -10.90 10.07 -6.09
N LYS A 68 -11.05 9.88 -7.40
CA LYS A 68 -10.51 8.73 -8.14
C LYS A 68 -9.00 8.55 -7.93
N THR A 69 -8.24 9.64 -7.98
CA THR A 69 -6.78 9.61 -7.71
C THR A 69 -6.48 9.15 -6.28
N THR A 70 -7.31 9.55 -5.31
CA THR A 70 -7.19 9.11 -3.92
C THR A 70 -7.59 7.64 -3.74
N GLN A 71 -8.62 7.17 -4.46
CA GLN A 71 -8.98 5.76 -4.46
C GLN A 71 -7.83 4.90 -5.01
N GLU A 72 -7.25 5.32 -6.14
CA GLU A 72 -6.10 4.65 -6.74
C GLU A 72 -4.90 4.63 -5.78
N MET A 73 -4.62 5.73 -5.07
CA MET A 73 -3.56 5.78 -4.06
C MET A 73 -3.75 4.72 -2.97
N MET A 74 -4.96 4.57 -2.43
CA MET A 74 -5.26 3.55 -1.41
C MET A 74 -5.15 2.13 -1.99
N ASP A 75 -5.69 1.90 -3.18
CA ASP A 75 -5.57 0.61 -3.87
C ASP A 75 -4.11 0.20 -4.10
N VAL A 76 -3.25 1.16 -4.47
CA VAL A 76 -1.81 0.91 -4.67
C VAL A 76 -1.11 0.66 -3.35
N LEU A 77 -1.46 1.40 -2.28
CA LEU A 77 -0.92 1.17 -0.94
C LEU A 77 -1.18 -0.27 -0.50
N TYR A 78 -2.42 -0.74 -0.58
CA TYR A 78 -2.78 -2.10 -0.18
C TYR A 78 -2.03 -3.18 -0.97
N LYS A 79 -1.97 -3.04 -2.30
CA LYS A 79 -1.22 -3.98 -3.12
C LYS A 79 0.28 -3.96 -2.80
N CYS A 80 0.83 -2.79 -2.45
CA CYS A 80 2.21 -2.69 -2.00
C CYS A 80 2.43 -3.40 -0.67
N GLU A 81 1.51 -3.25 0.29
CA GLU A 81 1.56 -3.93 1.59
C GLU A 81 1.51 -5.45 1.40
N ASP A 82 0.56 -5.97 0.62
CA ASP A 82 0.42 -7.41 0.35
C ASP A 82 1.72 -8.01 -0.20
N VAL A 83 2.27 -7.40 -1.25
CA VAL A 83 3.52 -7.87 -1.87
C VAL A 83 4.68 -7.73 -0.88
N ARG A 84 4.72 -6.64 -0.11
CA ARG A 84 5.80 -6.42 0.87
C ARG A 84 5.75 -7.44 2.00
N ASP A 85 4.56 -7.84 2.45
CA ASP A 85 4.40 -8.85 3.48
C ASP A 85 4.92 -10.21 3.00
N HIS A 86 4.58 -10.61 1.77
CA HIS A 86 5.10 -11.84 1.17
C HIS A 86 6.64 -11.81 1.05
N VAL A 87 7.21 -10.67 0.68
CA VAL A 87 8.66 -10.49 0.63
C VAL A 87 9.30 -10.59 2.02
N ASN A 88 8.66 -10.05 3.05
CA ASN A 88 9.13 -10.16 4.44
C ASN A 88 9.09 -11.62 4.91
N GLU A 89 8.01 -12.37 4.62
CA GLU A 89 7.90 -13.80 4.91
C GLU A 89 9.03 -14.61 4.25
N LEU A 90 9.32 -14.34 2.97
CA LEU A 90 10.45 -14.98 2.27
C LEU A 90 11.80 -14.66 2.94
N CYS A 91 12.00 -13.41 3.36
CA CYS A 91 13.22 -13.02 4.08
C CYS A 91 13.37 -13.74 5.42
N GLU A 92 12.26 -13.95 6.15
CA GLU A 92 12.26 -14.73 7.39
C GLU A 92 12.58 -16.19 7.14
N LEU A 93 11.97 -16.81 6.13
CA LEU A 93 12.22 -18.20 5.76
C LEU A 93 13.68 -18.41 5.33
N ALA A 94 14.23 -17.52 4.50
CA ALA A 94 15.63 -17.55 4.11
C ALA A 94 16.57 -17.44 5.33
N THR A 95 16.25 -16.55 6.27
CA THR A 95 17.02 -16.39 7.51
C THR A 95 16.97 -17.66 8.37
N ARG A 96 15.78 -18.25 8.55
CA ARG A 96 15.57 -19.49 9.32
C ARG A 96 16.31 -20.69 8.71
N ALA A 97 16.30 -20.80 7.38
CA ALA A 97 16.99 -21.85 6.65
C ALA A 97 18.53 -21.70 6.68
N SER A 98 19.05 -20.48 6.87
CA SER A 98 20.49 -20.22 6.95
C SER A 98 21.13 -20.56 8.30
N GLY A 99 20.32 -20.79 9.34
CA GLY A 99 20.80 -20.98 10.71
C GLY A 99 21.34 -19.70 11.36
N PHE A 100 21.79 -19.80 12.60
CA PHE A 100 22.26 -18.64 13.37
C PHE A 100 23.37 -17.90 12.63
N MET A 101 23.11 -16.64 12.23
CA MET A 101 24.04 -15.79 11.47
C MET A 101 24.55 -16.43 10.17
N GLY A 102 23.76 -17.31 9.53
CA GLY A 102 24.17 -17.98 8.29
C GLY A 102 25.19 -19.10 8.48
N THR A 103 25.46 -19.53 9.72
CA THR A 103 26.45 -20.57 10.03
C THR A 103 25.92 -22.00 9.85
N GLY A 104 24.63 -22.16 9.54
CA GLY A 104 23.97 -23.47 9.52
C GLY A 104 23.65 -24.06 10.90
N TRP A 105 24.10 -23.44 11.99
CA TRP A 105 23.76 -23.89 13.34
C TRP A 105 22.27 -23.65 13.63
N GLN A 106 21.54 -24.70 14.04
CA GLN A 106 20.07 -24.70 14.18
C GLN A 106 19.31 -24.26 12.91
N ALA A 107 19.86 -24.51 11.72
CA ALA A 107 19.15 -24.28 10.47
C ALA A 107 17.88 -25.14 10.38
N MET A 108 16.78 -24.53 9.96
CA MET A 108 15.55 -25.25 9.59
C MET A 108 15.66 -25.80 8.16
N GLU A 109 14.74 -26.70 7.82
CA GLU A 109 14.63 -27.23 6.47
C GLU A 109 14.44 -26.11 5.44
N LYS A 110 15.11 -26.25 4.29
CA LYS A 110 15.00 -25.26 3.21
C LYS A 110 13.61 -25.34 2.60
N VAL A 111 13.02 -24.16 2.39
CA VAL A 111 11.77 -24.05 1.64
C VAL A 111 12.10 -24.17 0.15
N GLU A 112 11.48 -25.15 -0.52
CA GLU A 112 11.82 -25.51 -1.91
C GLU A 112 11.30 -24.50 -2.95
N ASN A 113 10.26 -23.74 -2.63
CA ASN A 113 9.58 -22.84 -3.58
C ASN A 113 9.94 -21.35 -3.43
N VAL A 114 11.03 -21.00 -2.74
CA VAL A 114 11.45 -19.59 -2.54
C VAL A 114 11.68 -18.88 -3.87
N ASP A 115 12.29 -19.54 -4.85
CA ASP A 115 12.53 -18.97 -6.19
C ASP A 115 11.22 -18.66 -6.93
N GLU A 116 10.24 -19.55 -6.82
CA GLU A 116 8.92 -19.38 -7.45
C GLU A 116 8.16 -18.20 -6.84
N VAL A 117 8.08 -18.14 -5.51
CA VAL A 117 7.37 -17.05 -4.82
C VAL A 117 8.10 -15.70 -5.02
N SER A 118 9.44 -15.71 -5.05
CA SER A 118 10.23 -14.51 -5.38
C SER A 118 9.90 -13.99 -6.76
N LYS A 119 9.75 -14.88 -7.75
CA LYS A 119 9.34 -14.53 -9.10
C LYS A 119 7.93 -13.93 -9.13
N HIS A 120 6.97 -14.49 -8.40
CA HIS A 120 5.63 -13.91 -8.30
C HIS A 120 5.63 -12.51 -7.70
N CYS A 121 6.48 -12.25 -6.68
CA CYS A 121 6.63 -10.92 -6.11
C CYS A 121 7.24 -9.92 -7.11
N MET A 122 8.21 -10.36 -7.93
CA MET A 122 8.77 -9.53 -9.00
C MET A 122 7.74 -9.22 -10.10
N GLU A 123 6.97 -10.21 -10.53
CA GLU A 123 5.90 -10.01 -11.52
C GLU A 123 4.81 -9.05 -11.00
N ALA A 124 4.46 -9.15 -9.72
CA ALA A 124 3.53 -8.23 -9.07
C ALA A 124 4.09 -6.79 -9.04
N TYR A 125 5.37 -6.63 -8.72
CA TYR A 125 6.06 -5.33 -8.77
C TYR A 125 6.04 -4.70 -10.17
N ASP A 126 6.39 -5.47 -11.20
CA ASP A 126 6.39 -4.98 -12.58
C ASP A 126 4.96 -4.61 -13.06
N SER A 127 3.97 -5.40 -12.64
CA SER A 127 2.55 -5.13 -12.89
C SER A 127 2.08 -3.84 -12.24
N LEU A 128 2.48 -3.59 -10.98
CA LEU A 128 2.18 -2.34 -10.27
C LEU A 128 2.79 -1.13 -10.96
N LEU A 129 4.05 -1.20 -11.37
CA LEU A 129 4.72 -0.12 -12.09
C LEU A 129 4.07 0.20 -13.43
N THR A 130 3.58 -0.83 -14.13
CA THR A 130 2.93 -0.68 -15.43
C THR A 130 1.51 -0.12 -15.29
N THR A 131 0.77 -0.60 -14.30
CA THR A 131 -0.66 -0.24 -14.11
C THR A 131 -0.81 1.11 -13.41
N HIS A 132 0.11 1.46 -12.51
CA HIS A 132 0.02 2.63 -11.65
C HIS A 132 1.29 3.51 -11.74
N PRO A 133 1.67 4.00 -12.93
CA PRO A 133 2.94 4.72 -13.14
C PRO A 133 3.05 6.02 -12.33
N ALA A 134 1.92 6.64 -11.98
CA ALA A 134 1.88 7.85 -11.15
C ALA A 134 2.40 7.60 -9.72
N PHE A 135 2.28 6.37 -9.22
CA PHE A 135 2.72 5.98 -7.88
C PHE A 135 4.07 5.26 -7.87
N LYS A 136 4.79 5.27 -9.00
CA LYS A 136 6.10 4.62 -9.14
C LYS A 136 7.07 4.90 -7.97
N PRO A 137 7.28 6.15 -7.51
CA PRO A 137 8.20 6.40 -6.39
C PRO A 137 7.82 5.67 -5.11
N LYS A 138 6.53 5.49 -4.86
CA LYS A 138 6.02 4.76 -3.69
C LYS A 138 6.15 3.25 -3.85
N ILE A 139 5.82 2.73 -5.02
CA ILE A 139 5.99 1.30 -5.37
C ILE A 139 7.47 0.90 -5.25
N GLU A 140 8.39 1.75 -5.72
CA GLU A 140 9.84 1.54 -5.58
C GLU A 140 10.30 1.62 -4.11
N GLN A 141 9.79 2.60 -3.37
CA GLN A 141 10.08 2.77 -1.93
C GLN A 141 9.66 1.54 -1.12
N THR A 142 8.53 0.92 -1.44
CA THR A 142 7.98 -0.24 -0.69
C THR A 142 8.51 -1.58 -1.20
N VAL A 143 7.99 -2.01 -2.35
CA VAL A 143 8.16 -3.32 -2.92
C VAL A 143 9.55 -3.43 -3.54
N GLY A 144 9.98 -2.41 -4.29
CA GLY A 144 11.32 -2.37 -4.88
C GLY A 144 12.42 -2.49 -3.82
N HIS A 145 12.31 -1.74 -2.72
CA HIS A 145 13.22 -1.85 -1.59
C HIS A 145 13.16 -3.24 -0.92
N GLY A 146 11.98 -3.82 -0.78
CA GLY A 146 11.80 -5.16 -0.20
C GLY A 146 12.48 -6.24 -1.04
N LEU A 147 12.24 -6.23 -2.34
CA LEU A 147 12.88 -7.15 -3.29
C LEU A 147 14.41 -7.01 -3.28
N ALA A 148 14.93 -5.80 -3.11
CA ALA A 148 16.36 -5.57 -2.96
C ALA A 148 16.93 -6.21 -1.68
N ILE A 149 16.18 -6.19 -0.56
CA ILE A 149 16.55 -6.88 0.68
C ILE A 149 16.51 -8.40 0.46
N LEU A 150 15.46 -8.92 -0.17
CA LEU A 150 15.33 -10.35 -0.45
C LEU A 150 16.53 -10.88 -1.25
N ARG A 151 16.91 -10.19 -2.33
CA ARG A 151 18.10 -10.50 -3.15
C ARG A 151 19.43 -10.44 -2.38
N SER A 152 19.48 -9.76 -1.24
CA SER A 152 20.70 -9.73 -0.40
C SER A 152 20.79 -10.94 0.53
N LYS A 153 19.66 -11.63 0.76
CA LYS A 153 19.51 -12.77 1.68
C LYS A 153 19.42 -14.10 0.95
N HIS A 154 19.03 -14.08 -0.32
CA HIS A 154 18.87 -15.21 -1.24
C HIS A 154 19.48 -14.84 -2.58
#